data_AF-A0A936I2Z8-F1
#
_entry.id   AF-A0A936I2Z8-F1
#
_cell.length_a   1.000
_cell.length_b   1.000
_cell.length_c   1.000
_cell.angle_alpha   90.00
_cell.angle_beta   90.00
_cell.angle_gamma   90.00
#
_symmetry.space_group_name_H-M   'P 1'
#
loop_
_entity.id
_entity.type
_entity.pdbx_description
1 polymer ?
#
loop_
_entity_poly.entity_id
_entity_poly.type
_entity_poly.pdbx_seq_one_letter_code
_entity_poly.pdbx_strand_id
1 'polypeptide(L)'
;MDRMTRTLWLPLLAAALAFGGVWRAVRVAPAPPGLHVVLEVTTTYDDTYTLFYDDLTYAYDPARQIQREVVASHERQRIGFALPEGIARVQGLRLDPATAGTQQLLHAIVLQGPYRTVRLTPERILELFAPTNQLEPFRIDSVREAILLDANGPDPYMSTTRDIAPIVQEALDPVRPVIGPFLMALVVSVLVFLSLQWALRPRKTRSMDPVPISHRAPMPRRRRLIAAGISIAAGALSLGLVNTVHFRDRAVHVELELVATRSDNFQMFHAARTGDFKEGYFVNAALRGSARPQLVSFRMPADTVYGFLRFDPGSTGQPVDRSHGAALQR
;
A
#
# COMPACT_ATOMS: atom_id res chain seq x y z
N MET A 1 39.65 -23.29 27.55
CA MET A 1 38.68 -23.66 26.51
C MET A 1 39.45 -24.28 25.36
N ASP A 2 39.12 -25.51 24.99
CA ASP A 2 39.91 -26.29 24.03
C ASP A 2 39.88 -25.65 22.62
N ARG A 3 40.95 -25.83 21.84
CA ARG A 3 41.12 -25.17 20.52
C ARG A 3 39.98 -25.55 19.58
N MET A 4 39.59 -26.83 19.63
CA MET A 4 38.46 -27.38 18.87
C MET A 4 37.13 -26.72 19.28
N THR A 5 36.92 -26.46 20.57
CA THR A 5 35.73 -25.76 21.09
C THR A 5 35.65 -24.33 20.56
N ARG A 6 36.77 -23.61 20.51
CA ARG A 6 36.81 -22.21 20.07
C ARG A 6 36.70 -22.06 18.55
N THR A 7 37.37 -22.90 17.77
CA THR A 7 37.43 -22.71 16.31
C THR A 7 36.39 -23.49 15.54
N LEU A 8 35.66 -24.44 16.12
CA LEU A 8 34.65 -25.22 15.40
C LEU A 8 33.29 -25.15 16.08
N TRP A 9 33.21 -25.53 17.36
CA TRP A 9 31.95 -25.65 18.07
C TRP A 9 31.25 -24.31 18.30
N LEU A 10 31.99 -23.26 18.66
CA LEU A 10 31.40 -21.93 18.89
C LEU A 10 30.82 -21.29 17.61
N PRO A 11 31.52 -21.29 16.45
CA PRO A 11 30.93 -20.89 15.18
C PRO A 11 29.71 -21.74 14.78
N LEU A 12 29.77 -23.06 14.97
CA LEU A 12 28.68 -23.98 14.61
C LEU A 12 27.43 -23.69 15.45
N LEU A 13 27.58 -23.51 16.75
CA LEU A 13 26.49 -23.18 17.67
C LEU A 13 25.86 -21.83 17.32
N ALA A 14 26.68 -20.81 17.04
CA ALA A 14 26.18 -19.51 16.61
C ALA A 14 25.43 -19.58 15.27
N ALA A 15 25.92 -20.39 14.32
CA ALA A 15 25.26 -20.61 13.04
C ALA A 15 23.92 -21.36 13.20
N ALA A 16 23.84 -22.34 14.10
CA ALA A 16 22.60 -23.04 14.42
C ALA A 16 21.57 -22.12 15.09
N LEU A 17 22.01 -21.25 16.01
CA LEU A 17 21.15 -20.24 16.64
C LEU A 17 20.68 -19.20 15.62
N ALA A 18 21.57 -18.74 14.73
CA ALA A 18 21.20 -17.82 13.65
C ALA A 18 20.18 -18.46 12.69
N PHE A 19 20.36 -19.73 12.33
CA PHE A 19 19.39 -20.47 11.52
C PHE A 19 18.01 -20.50 12.21
N GLY A 20 17.96 -20.94 13.47
CA GLY A 20 16.70 -21.04 14.22
C GLY A 20 16.01 -19.69 14.41
N GLY A 21 16.78 -18.63 14.69
CA GLY A 21 16.29 -17.27 14.84
C GLY A 21 15.73 -16.70 13.53
N VAL A 22 16.48 -16.81 12.44
CA VAL A 22 16.03 -16.35 11.11
C VAL A 22 14.82 -17.15 10.67
N TRP A 23 14.86 -18.48 10.75
CA TRP A 23 13.72 -19.34 10.41
C TRP A 23 12.46 -18.93 11.18
N ARG A 24 12.57 -18.67 12.48
CA ARG A 24 11.43 -18.21 13.29
C ARG A 24 10.89 -16.86 12.85
N ALA A 25 11.77 -15.96 12.40
CA ALA A 25 11.40 -14.61 11.96
C ALA A 25 10.80 -14.58 10.54
N VAL A 26 11.30 -15.41 9.61
CA VAL A 26 10.89 -15.40 8.20
C VAL A 26 9.87 -16.46 7.82
N ARG A 27 9.62 -17.46 8.69
CA ARG A 27 8.58 -18.46 8.42
C ARG A 27 7.23 -17.77 8.27
N VAL A 28 6.51 -18.08 7.19
CA VAL A 28 5.17 -17.54 6.95
C VAL A 28 4.24 -18.05 8.05
N ALA A 29 3.69 -17.14 8.85
CA ALA A 29 2.64 -17.49 9.81
C ALA A 29 1.34 -17.74 9.04
N PRO A 30 0.54 -18.76 9.41
CA PRO A 30 -0.76 -18.96 8.79
C PRO A 30 -1.64 -17.75 9.08
N ALA A 31 -2.25 -17.19 8.04
CA ALA A 31 -3.37 -16.27 8.18
C ALA A 31 -4.62 -17.04 8.67
N PRO A 32 -5.70 -16.35 9.09
CA PRO A 32 -6.95 -17.00 9.44
C PRO A 32 -7.42 -17.96 8.32
N PRO A 33 -8.04 -19.10 8.68
CA PRO A 33 -8.46 -20.09 7.69
C PRO A 33 -9.54 -19.52 6.77
N GLY A 34 -9.53 -19.95 5.50
CA GLY A 34 -10.53 -19.57 4.50
C GLY A 34 -10.05 -18.50 3.52
N LEU A 35 -11.00 -17.99 2.72
CA LEU A 35 -10.76 -16.95 1.72
C LEU A 35 -11.19 -15.59 2.29
N HIS A 36 -10.29 -14.62 2.23
CA HIS A 36 -10.60 -13.23 2.48
C HIS A 36 -10.49 -12.45 1.18
N VAL A 37 -11.58 -11.78 0.78
CA VAL A 37 -11.56 -10.85 -0.35
C VAL A 37 -11.34 -9.46 0.22
N VAL A 38 -10.29 -8.78 -0.23
CA VAL A 38 -9.95 -7.43 0.21
C VAL A 38 -9.99 -6.49 -0.97
N LEU A 39 -10.81 -5.45 -0.88
CA LEU A 39 -10.83 -4.39 -1.87
C LEU A 39 -9.88 -3.29 -1.44
N GLU A 40 -9.01 -2.86 -2.35
CA GLU A 40 -8.23 -1.65 -2.17
C GLU A 40 -8.93 -0.51 -2.89
N VAL A 41 -9.51 0.41 -2.12
CA VAL A 41 -10.43 1.43 -2.62
C VAL A 41 -10.11 2.81 -2.04
N THR A 42 -10.33 3.85 -2.82
CA THR A 42 -10.44 5.23 -2.34
C THR A 42 -11.84 5.72 -2.67
N THR A 43 -12.61 6.03 -1.63
CA THR A 43 -13.97 6.57 -1.74
C THR A 43 -14.10 7.79 -0.84
N THR A 44 -14.76 8.83 -1.33
CA THR A 44 -15.09 10.02 -0.53
C THR A 44 -16.50 9.94 0.04
N TYR A 45 -17.12 8.77 0.00
CA TYR A 45 -18.51 8.53 0.42
C TYR A 45 -18.54 7.46 1.50
N ASP A 46 -19.39 7.68 2.50
CA ASP A 46 -19.84 6.63 3.41
C ASP A 46 -20.89 5.78 2.70
N ASP A 47 -20.67 4.45 2.66
CA ASP A 47 -21.62 3.54 2.02
C ASP A 47 -21.50 2.11 2.58
N THR A 48 -22.42 1.24 2.18
CA THR A 48 -22.36 -0.19 2.44
C THR A 48 -21.94 -0.92 1.18
N TYR A 49 -20.83 -1.64 1.25
CA TYR A 49 -20.37 -2.49 0.18
C TYR A 49 -20.89 -3.91 0.42
N THR A 50 -21.40 -4.54 -0.64
CA THR A 50 -21.84 -5.94 -0.59
C THR A 50 -20.99 -6.79 -1.50
N LEU A 51 -20.46 -7.89 -0.95
CA LEU A 51 -19.79 -8.94 -1.71
C LEU A 51 -20.70 -10.17 -1.75
N PHE A 52 -21.07 -10.57 -2.95
CA PHE A 52 -21.70 -11.86 -3.22
C PHE A 52 -20.65 -12.84 -3.73
N TYR A 53 -20.76 -14.08 -3.27
CA TYR A 53 -19.87 -15.17 -3.69
C TYR A 53 -20.71 -16.39 -4.03
N ASP A 54 -20.34 -17.09 -5.11
CA ASP A 54 -21.03 -18.32 -5.45
C ASP A 54 -20.14 -19.36 -6.11
N ASP A 55 -20.64 -20.60 -6.11
CA ASP A 55 -20.07 -21.72 -6.84
C ASP A 55 -20.58 -21.82 -8.28
N LEU A 56 -21.43 -20.88 -8.72
CA LEU A 56 -21.88 -20.72 -10.10
C LEU A 56 -21.56 -19.31 -10.61
N THR A 57 -21.15 -19.20 -11.87
CA THR A 57 -21.02 -17.89 -12.51
C THR A 57 -22.41 -17.37 -12.85
N TYR A 58 -22.73 -16.12 -12.48
CA TYR A 58 -23.94 -15.37 -12.86
C TYR A 58 -25.27 -15.73 -12.19
N ALA A 59 -25.31 -16.72 -11.30
CA ALA A 59 -26.46 -16.99 -10.46
C ALA A 59 -26.00 -16.80 -9.00
N TYR A 60 -26.18 -15.59 -8.48
CA TYR A 60 -25.78 -15.26 -7.11
C TYR A 60 -26.93 -15.51 -6.15
N ASP A 61 -26.72 -16.42 -5.20
CA ASP A 61 -27.65 -16.64 -4.10
C ASP A 61 -27.67 -15.42 -3.15
N PRO A 62 -28.84 -14.78 -2.91
CA PRO A 62 -28.95 -13.66 -1.97
C PRO A 62 -28.58 -14.05 -0.53
N ALA A 63 -28.57 -15.33 -0.18
CA ALA A 63 -28.08 -15.80 1.12
C ALA A 63 -26.55 -15.80 1.22
N ARG A 64 -25.83 -15.82 0.09
CA ARG A 64 -24.35 -15.86 0.03
C ARG A 64 -23.76 -14.47 -0.19
N GLN A 65 -24.03 -13.58 0.76
CA GLN A 65 -23.55 -12.21 0.74
C GLN A 65 -22.87 -11.79 2.03
N ILE A 66 -21.96 -10.82 1.93
CA ILE A 66 -21.26 -10.23 3.06
C ILE A 66 -21.26 -8.72 2.88
N GLN A 67 -21.76 -8.02 3.88
CA GLN A 67 -21.84 -6.56 3.87
C GLN A 67 -20.75 -5.96 4.76
N ARG A 68 -20.21 -4.83 4.31
CA ARG A 68 -19.25 -4.02 5.06
C ARG A 68 -19.60 -2.55 4.92
N GLU A 69 -19.71 -1.87 6.04
CA GLU A 69 -19.75 -0.42 6.07
C GLU A 69 -18.36 0.11 5.72
N VAL A 70 -18.34 1.11 4.85
CA VAL A 70 -17.15 1.80 4.36
C VAL A 70 -17.30 3.26 4.72
N VAL A 71 -16.25 3.81 5.31
CA VAL A 71 -16.16 5.22 5.71
C VAL A 71 -15.30 5.96 4.70
N ALA A 72 -15.72 7.17 4.33
CA ALA A 72 -15.03 8.04 3.40
C ALA A 72 -13.57 8.29 3.83
N SER A 73 -12.67 8.31 2.85
CA SER A 73 -11.24 8.58 3.04
C SER A 73 -10.58 8.98 1.73
N HIS A 74 -9.70 9.98 1.81
CA HIS A 74 -8.83 10.36 0.72
C HIS A 74 -7.64 9.42 0.53
N GLU A 75 -7.29 8.66 1.57
CA GLU A 75 -6.27 7.62 1.50
C GLU A 75 -6.85 6.31 0.97
N ARG A 76 -5.98 5.48 0.40
CA ARG A 76 -6.31 4.11 -0.02
C ARG A 76 -6.64 3.27 1.21
N GLN A 77 -7.85 2.75 1.26
CA GLN A 77 -8.34 1.86 2.30
C GLN A 77 -8.37 0.40 1.84
N ARG A 78 -8.42 -0.52 2.81
CA ARG A 78 -8.56 -1.97 2.57
C ARG A 78 -9.85 -2.47 3.21
N ILE A 79 -10.84 -2.80 2.39
CA ILE A 79 -12.15 -3.28 2.85
C ILE A 79 -12.18 -4.80 2.75
N GLY A 80 -12.22 -5.47 3.90
CA GLY A 80 -12.08 -6.93 4.00
C GLY A 80 -13.41 -7.67 4.20
N PHE A 81 -13.64 -8.67 3.35
CA PHE A 81 -14.76 -9.61 3.42
C PHE A 81 -14.21 -11.00 3.73
N ALA A 82 -14.51 -11.51 4.92
CA ALA A 82 -14.10 -12.84 5.34
C ALA A 82 -15.20 -13.83 4.96
N LEU A 83 -14.93 -14.71 3.98
CA LEU A 83 -15.90 -15.71 3.58
C LEU A 83 -16.03 -16.79 4.67
N PRO A 84 -17.22 -17.43 4.81
CA PRO A 84 -17.42 -18.52 5.75
C PRO A 84 -16.36 -19.64 5.64
N GLU A 85 -16.00 -20.20 6.79
CA GLU A 85 -15.09 -21.34 6.86
C GLU A 85 -15.71 -22.55 6.13
N GLY A 86 -14.88 -23.26 5.35
CA GLY A 86 -15.32 -24.44 4.59
C GLY A 86 -15.62 -24.18 3.11
N ILE A 87 -15.59 -22.93 2.66
CA ILE A 87 -15.67 -22.61 1.22
C ILE A 87 -14.36 -23.03 0.54
N ALA A 88 -14.42 -24.14 -0.20
CA ALA A 88 -13.29 -24.67 -0.96
C ALA A 88 -13.25 -24.18 -2.41
N ARG A 89 -14.36 -23.65 -2.92
CA ARG A 89 -14.50 -23.22 -4.32
C ARG A 89 -15.41 -22.01 -4.41
N VAL A 90 -14.95 -21.00 -5.15
CA VAL A 90 -15.73 -19.83 -5.56
C VAL A 90 -15.51 -19.68 -7.06
N GLN A 91 -16.58 -19.77 -7.85
CA GLN A 91 -16.53 -19.62 -9.31
C GLN A 91 -16.87 -18.20 -9.75
N GLY A 92 -17.66 -17.46 -8.94
CA GLY A 92 -18.07 -16.10 -9.25
C GLY A 92 -18.01 -15.16 -8.04
N LEU A 93 -17.70 -13.89 -8.32
CA LEU A 93 -17.81 -12.80 -7.36
C LEU A 93 -18.64 -11.67 -7.97
N ARG A 94 -19.58 -11.16 -7.20
CA ARG A 94 -20.29 -9.91 -7.49
C ARG A 94 -20.01 -8.91 -6.38
N LEU A 95 -19.70 -7.69 -6.79
CA LEU A 95 -19.34 -6.57 -5.94
C LEU A 95 -20.31 -5.43 -6.21
N ASP A 96 -21.01 -5.04 -5.16
CA ASP A 96 -21.92 -3.91 -5.16
C ASP A 96 -21.21 -2.82 -4.36
N PRO A 97 -20.52 -1.90 -5.04
CA PRO A 97 -19.56 -1.03 -4.38
C PRO A 97 -20.20 0.30 -3.96
N ALA A 98 -21.52 0.46 -4.13
CA ALA A 98 -22.28 1.61 -3.67
C ALA A 98 -23.78 1.26 -3.64
N THR A 99 -24.55 1.97 -2.82
CA THR A 99 -26.02 1.87 -2.80
C THR A 99 -26.70 3.05 -3.53
N ALA A 100 -25.92 4.03 -4.00
CA ALA A 100 -26.38 5.19 -4.76
C ALA A 100 -25.31 5.66 -5.76
N GLY A 101 -25.61 6.74 -6.49
CA GLY A 101 -24.68 7.34 -7.43
C GLY A 101 -23.48 7.97 -6.72
N THR A 102 -22.28 7.46 -7.01
CA THR A 102 -21.00 7.83 -6.41
C THR A 102 -19.86 7.66 -7.42
N GLN A 103 -18.70 8.24 -7.10
CA GLN A 103 -17.48 8.04 -7.86
C GLN A 103 -16.37 7.61 -6.92
N GLN A 104 -15.71 6.51 -7.25
CA GLN A 104 -14.69 5.90 -6.41
C GLN A 104 -13.61 5.22 -7.25
N LEU A 105 -12.45 5.01 -6.64
CA LEU A 105 -11.30 4.39 -7.29
C LEU A 105 -11.05 3.01 -6.71
N LEU A 106 -11.15 1.99 -7.55
CA LEU A 106 -10.79 0.61 -7.23
C LEU A 106 -9.37 0.33 -7.71
N HIS A 107 -8.44 0.21 -6.77
CA HIS A 107 -7.02 -0.02 -7.05
C HIS A 107 -6.70 -1.51 -7.25
N ALA A 108 -7.34 -2.38 -6.47
CA ALA A 108 -7.15 -3.81 -6.57
C ALA A 108 -8.27 -4.60 -5.89
N ILE A 109 -8.44 -5.84 -6.35
CA ILE A 109 -9.17 -6.89 -5.62
C ILE A 109 -8.12 -7.93 -5.19
N VAL A 110 -8.02 -8.19 -3.90
CA VAL A 110 -6.99 -9.05 -3.33
C VAL A 110 -7.65 -10.27 -2.72
N LEU A 111 -7.36 -11.45 -3.27
CA LEU A 111 -7.78 -12.75 -2.75
C LEU A 111 -6.70 -13.24 -1.81
N GLN A 112 -7.00 -13.31 -0.52
CA GLN A 112 -6.07 -13.74 0.52
C GLN A 112 -6.53 -15.09 1.06
N GLY A 113 -5.71 -16.12 0.88
CA GLY A 113 -5.87 -17.38 1.58
C GLY A 113 -4.86 -17.53 2.72
N PRO A 114 -4.73 -18.74 3.29
CA PRO A 114 -3.92 -18.96 4.50
C PRO A 114 -2.43 -18.67 4.33
N TYR A 115 -1.89 -18.88 3.13
CA TYR A 115 -0.45 -18.76 2.84
C TYR A 115 -0.13 -17.93 1.60
N ARG A 116 -1.12 -17.68 0.73
CA ARG A 116 -0.92 -17.01 -0.55
C ARG A 116 -1.91 -15.87 -0.71
N THR A 117 -1.47 -14.88 -1.48
CA THR A 117 -2.25 -13.70 -1.82
C THR A 117 -2.19 -13.50 -3.31
N VAL A 118 -3.35 -13.46 -3.96
CA VAL A 118 -3.47 -13.14 -5.38
C VAL A 118 -4.07 -11.75 -5.50
N ARG A 119 -3.30 -10.81 -6.05
CA ARG A 119 -3.72 -9.42 -6.27
C ARG A 119 -4.15 -9.24 -7.71
N LEU A 120 -5.42 -8.90 -7.92
CA LEU A 120 -5.95 -8.52 -9.22
C LEU A 120 -5.73 -7.01 -9.39
N THR A 121 -4.85 -6.65 -10.34
CA THR A 121 -4.58 -5.27 -10.75
C THR A 121 -5.72 -4.73 -11.61
N PRO A 122 -5.79 -3.41 -11.88
CA PRO A 122 -6.81 -2.81 -12.74
C PRO A 122 -6.99 -3.55 -14.07
N GLU A 123 -5.91 -3.89 -14.76
CA GLU A 123 -5.95 -4.60 -16.04
C GLU A 123 -6.61 -5.96 -15.86
N ARG A 124 -6.18 -6.71 -14.83
CA ARG A 124 -6.74 -8.04 -14.58
C ARG A 124 -8.20 -7.99 -14.16
N ILE A 125 -8.62 -6.95 -13.44
CA ILE A 125 -10.01 -6.72 -13.08
C ILE A 125 -10.84 -6.45 -14.34
N LEU A 126 -10.39 -5.60 -15.26
CA LEU A 126 -11.10 -5.34 -16.52
C LEU A 126 -11.34 -6.61 -17.34
N GLU A 127 -10.37 -7.51 -17.35
CA GLU A 127 -10.53 -8.75 -18.09
C GLU A 127 -11.48 -9.75 -17.39
N LEU A 128 -11.58 -9.70 -16.06
CA LEU A 128 -12.32 -10.70 -15.26
C LEU A 128 -13.72 -10.23 -14.88
N PHE A 129 -13.96 -8.93 -14.80
CA PHE A 129 -15.21 -8.34 -14.34
C PHE A 129 -15.83 -7.46 -15.43
N ALA A 130 -17.14 -7.40 -15.44
CA ALA A 130 -17.89 -6.40 -16.20
C ALA A 130 -18.72 -5.54 -15.25
N PRO A 131 -18.85 -4.23 -15.54
CA PRO A 131 -19.83 -3.39 -14.89
C PRO A 131 -21.23 -3.77 -15.38
N THR A 132 -22.24 -3.62 -14.52
CA THR A 132 -23.63 -3.93 -14.82
C THR A 132 -24.56 -2.96 -14.11
N ASN A 133 -25.81 -2.86 -14.57
CA ASN A 133 -26.81 -1.92 -14.08
C ASN A 133 -26.34 -0.46 -14.17
N GLN A 134 -26.35 0.27 -13.05
CA GLN A 134 -26.06 1.70 -12.98
C GLN A 134 -24.57 2.01 -12.82
N LEU A 135 -23.70 1.02 -13.08
CA LEU A 135 -22.25 1.20 -13.09
C LEU A 135 -21.78 1.44 -14.53
N GLU A 136 -21.19 2.60 -14.78
CA GLU A 136 -20.66 2.97 -16.09
C GLU A 136 -19.50 2.03 -16.52
N PRO A 137 -19.21 1.97 -17.82
CA PRO A 137 -18.04 1.25 -18.33
C PRO A 137 -16.76 1.67 -17.61
N PHE A 138 -15.95 0.68 -17.26
CA PHE A 138 -14.71 0.92 -16.54
C PHE A 138 -13.76 1.83 -17.31
N ARG A 139 -13.20 2.82 -16.62
CA ARG A 139 -12.15 3.70 -17.12
C ARG A 139 -10.91 3.54 -16.25
N ILE A 140 -9.76 3.27 -16.87
CA ILE A 140 -8.50 3.21 -16.11
C ILE A 140 -7.99 4.63 -15.90
N ASP A 141 -7.76 4.99 -14.64
CA ASP A 141 -6.90 6.10 -14.27
C ASP A 141 -5.46 5.58 -14.20
N SER A 142 -4.70 5.82 -15.27
CA SER A 142 -3.31 5.37 -15.38
C SER A 142 -2.35 6.12 -14.44
N VAL A 143 -2.74 7.30 -13.95
CA VAL A 143 -1.93 8.08 -13.01
C VAL A 143 -2.04 7.50 -11.61
N ARG A 144 -3.25 7.08 -11.23
CA ARG A 144 -3.53 6.50 -9.90
C ARG A 144 -3.47 4.98 -9.87
N GLU A 145 -3.22 4.34 -11.02
CA GLU A 145 -3.23 2.88 -11.20
C GLU A 145 -4.51 2.25 -10.64
N ALA A 146 -5.67 2.77 -11.06
CA ALA A 146 -6.97 2.38 -10.53
C ALA A 146 -8.05 2.34 -11.62
N ILE A 147 -9.11 1.58 -11.37
CA ILE A 147 -10.35 1.65 -12.14
C ILE A 147 -11.26 2.70 -11.50
N LEU A 148 -11.74 3.62 -12.31
CA LEU A 148 -12.81 4.52 -11.94
C LEU A 148 -14.14 3.77 -11.94
N LEU A 149 -14.70 3.56 -10.75
CA LEU A 149 -16.05 3.06 -10.57
C LEU A 149 -16.98 4.26 -10.49
N ASP A 150 -17.84 4.38 -11.48
CA ASP A 150 -18.73 5.50 -11.67
C ASP A 150 -20.17 5.01 -11.65
N ALA A 151 -20.85 5.22 -10.53
CA ALA A 151 -22.23 4.83 -10.32
C ALA A 151 -23.16 6.02 -10.59
N ASN A 152 -24.16 5.81 -11.44
CA ASN A 152 -25.11 6.84 -11.86
C ASN A 152 -26.51 6.70 -11.23
N GLY A 153 -26.72 5.69 -10.38
CA GLY A 153 -28.03 5.40 -9.82
C GLY A 153 -28.00 4.31 -8.75
N PRO A 154 -29.17 3.78 -8.37
CA PRO A 154 -29.28 2.69 -7.41
C PRO A 154 -28.84 1.35 -8.00
N ASP A 155 -28.35 0.44 -7.16
CA ASP A 155 -27.88 -0.91 -7.53
C ASP A 155 -26.77 -0.96 -8.61
N PRO A 156 -25.69 -0.16 -8.49
CA PRO A 156 -24.50 -0.35 -9.32
C PRO A 156 -23.76 -1.60 -8.86
N TYR A 157 -23.43 -2.51 -9.77
CA TYR A 157 -22.56 -3.64 -9.43
C TYR A 157 -21.62 -4.02 -10.55
N MET A 158 -20.58 -4.75 -10.18
CA MET A 158 -19.69 -5.44 -11.10
C MET A 158 -19.64 -6.92 -10.74
N SER A 159 -19.51 -7.77 -11.74
CA SER A 159 -19.45 -9.22 -11.49
C SER A 159 -18.47 -9.91 -12.42
N THR A 160 -17.95 -11.04 -11.97
CA THR A 160 -17.02 -11.83 -12.78
C THR A 160 -17.70 -12.37 -14.03
N THR A 161 -17.04 -12.23 -15.18
CA THR A 161 -17.53 -12.68 -16.50
C THR A 161 -17.00 -14.07 -16.90
N ARG A 162 -16.28 -14.73 -16.00
CA ARG A 162 -15.72 -16.06 -16.23
C ARG A 162 -15.42 -16.73 -14.90
N ASP A 163 -15.24 -18.05 -14.95
CA ASP A 163 -14.86 -18.83 -13.78
C ASP A 163 -13.52 -18.34 -13.21
N ILE A 164 -13.56 -17.88 -11.96
CA ILE A 164 -12.37 -17.45 -11.20
C ILE A 164 -11.85 -18.54 -10.25
N ALA A 165 -12.44 -19.73 -10.23
CA ALA A 165 -12.03 -20.82 -9.35
C ALA A 165 -10.53 -21.15 -9.45
N PRO A 166 -9.85 -21.13 -10.61
CA PRO A 166 -8.41 -21.35 -10.67
C PRO A 166 -7.61 -20.32 -9.86
N ILE A 167 -8.03 -19.06 -9.89
CA ILE A 167 -7.38 -17.94 -9.17
C ILE A 167 -7.64 -18.07 -7.67
N VAL A 168 -8.87 -18.46 -7.30
CA VAL A 168 -9.26 -18.71 -5.91
C VAL A 168 -8.51 -19.90 -5.33
N GLN A 169 -8.35 -20.99 -6.11
CA GLN A 169 -7.57 -22.16 -5.72
C GLN A 169 -6.10 -21.83 -5.52
N GLU A 170 -5.53 -20.95 -6.35
CA GLU A 170 -4.17 -20.44 -6.13
C GLU A 170 -4.06 -19.68 -4.80
N ALA A 171 -5.03 -18.83 -4.46
CA ALA A 171 -5.04 -18.14 -3.18
C ALA A 171 -5.21 -19.11 -1.98
N LEU A 172 -6.06 -20.13 -2.14
CA LEU A 172 -6.37 -21.14 -1.13
C LEU A 172 -5.35 -22.30 -1.04
N ASP A 173 -4.28 -22.28 -1.83
CA ASP A 173 -3.28 -23.36 -1.83
C ASP A 173 -2.76 -23.64 -0.41
N PRO A 174 -2.99 -24.84 0.14
CA PRO A 174 -2.59 -25.19 1.50
C PRO A 174 -1.08 -25.37 1.64
N VAL A 175 -0.33 -25.39 0.54
CA VAL A 175 1.13 -25.56 0.56
C VAL A 175 1.79 -24.32 1.14
N ARG A 176 2.27 -24.45 2.38
CA ARG A 176 3.07 -23.42 3.04
C ARG A 176 4.38 -23.20 2.29
N PRO A 177 4.73 -21.96 1.91
CA PRO A 177 5.99 -21.66 1.23
C PRO A 177 7.16 -21.75 2.24
N VAL A 178 7.77 -22.93 2.33
CA VAL A 178 8.87 -23.21 3.28
C VAL A 178 10.26 -23.06 2.66
N ILE A 179 10.40 -23.25 1.35
CA ILE A 179 11.71 -23.32 0.66
C ILE A 179 12.45 -21.98 0.74
N GLY A 180 11.79 -20.87 0.40
CA GLY A 180 12.41 -19.54 0.44
C GLY A 180 12.91 -19.16 1.84
N PRO A 181 12.05 -19.20 2.88
CA PRO A 181 12.48 -18.97 4.26
C PRO A 181 13.60 -19.90 4.73
N PHE A 182 13.58 -21.17 4.32
CA PHE A 182 14.62 -22.15 4.66
C PHE A 182 15.96 -21.78 4.02
N LEU A 183 15.99 -21.47 2.73
CA LEU A 183 17.20 -21.06 2.02
C LEU A 183 17.78 -19.77 2.60
N MET A 184 16.93 -18.79 2.96
CA MET A 184 17.37 -17.57 3.64
C MET A 184 18.01 -17.87 5.00
N ALA A 185 17.37 -18.70 5.83
CA ALA A 185 17.93 -19.11 7.12
C ALA A 185 19.27 -19.85 6.94
N LEU A 186 19.39 -20.71 5.93
CA LEU A 186 20.62 -21.42 5.59
C LEU A 186 21.74 -20.45 5.18
N VAL A 187 21.45 -19.49 4.29
CA VAL A 187 22.43 -18.49 3.83
C VAL A 187 22.94 -17.66 5.01
N VAL A 188 22.04 -17.17 5.87
CA VAL A 188 22.45 -16.38 7.06
C VAL A 188 23.28 -17.22 8.02
N SER A 189 22.90 -18.48 8.24
CA SER A 189 23.65 -19.41 9.08
C SER A 189 25.09 -19.64 8.56
N VAL A 190 25.25 -19.87 7.25
CA VAL A 190 26.55 -20.01 6.60
C VAL A 190 27.38 -18.73 6.73
N LEU A 191 26.78 -17.56 6.54
CA LEU A 191 27.47 -16.27 6.70
C LEU A 191 27.98 -16.09 8.13
N VAL A 192 27.14 -16.33 9.14
CA VAL A 192 27.53 -16.26 10.57
C VAL A 192 28.66 -17.23 10.89
N PHE A 193 28.56 -18.48 10.40
CA PHE A 193 29.61 -19.48 10.57
C PHE A 193 30.95 -19.00 10.01
N LEU A 194 30.96 -18.54 8.76
CA LEU A 194 32.18 -18.08 8.07
C LEU A 194 32.78 -16.83 8.73
N SER A 195 31.95 -15.88 9.16
CA SER A 195 32.37 -14.68 9.87
C SER A 195 33.03 -15.00 11.22
N LEU A 196 32.43 -15.91 12.02
CA LEU A 196 32.99 -16.33 13.31
C LEU A 196 34.23 -17.19 13.16
N GLN A 197 34.23 -18.16 12.22
CA GLN A 197 35.42 -18.91 11.84
C GLN A 197 36.59 -17.97 11.52
N TRP A 198 36.31 -16.90 10.78
CA TRP A 198 37.34 -15.94 10.40
C TRP A 198 37.79 -15.06 11.57
N ALA A 199 36.87 -14.59 12.41
CA ALA A 199 37.17 -13.77 13.59
C ALA A 199 37.96 -14.54 14.66
N LEU A 200 37.69 -15.84 14.81
CA LEU A 200 38.30 -16.71 15.81
C LEU A 200 39.57 -17.42 15.33
N ARG A 201 39.97 -17.24 14.06
CA ARG A 201 41.24 -17.76 13.55
C ARG A 201 42.39 -17.25 14.41
N PRO A 202 43.29 -18.15 14.88
CA PRO A 202 44.46 -17.72 15.63
C PRO A 202 45.28 -16.77 14.76
N ARG A 203 45.44 -15.53 15.20
CA ARG A 203 46.43 -14.63 14.61
C ARG A 203 47.78 -15.28 14.86
N LYS A 204 48.53 -15.61 13.81
CA LYS A 204 49.94 -15.94 13.94
C LYS A 204 50.60 -14.75 14.64
N THR A 205 50.91 -14.89 15.91
CA THR A 205 51.87 -14.03 16.61
C THR A 205 53.20 -14.26 15.89
N ARG A 206 53.55 -13.33 15.00
CA ARG A 206 54.89 -13.26 14.43
C ARG A 206 55.80 -13.04 15.64
N SER A 207 56.76 -13.94 15.88
CA SER A 207 57.80 -13.71 16.89
C SER A 207 58.43 -12.35 16.57
N MET A 208 58.38 -11.44 17.55
CA MET A 208 59.03 -10.14 17.46
C MET A 208 60.53 -10.37 17.61
N ASP A 209 61.26 -10.37 16.49
CA ASP A 209 62.59 -9.76 16.51
C ASP A 209 62.38 -8.23 16.42
N PRO A 210 63.12 -7.41 17.19
CA PRO A 210 62.93 -5.97 17.20
C PRO A 210 63.62 -5.35 15.98
N VAL A 211 62.84 -4.77 15.07
CA VAL A 211 63.36 -3.97 13.94
C VAL A 211 62.50 -2.70 13.80
N PRO A 212 63.10 -1.52 13.53
CA PRO A 212 62.57 -0.23 13.93
C PRO A 212 61.46 0.30 13.00
N ILE A 213 60.80 1.34 13.50
CA ILE A 213 59.65 2.05 12.93
C ILE A 213 59.96 2.52 11.50
N SER A 214 59.20 2.06 10.50
CA SER A 214 58.83 2.88 9.34
C SER A 214 57.71 2.26 8.48
N HIS A 215 56.78 3.12 8.08
CA HIS A 215 55.61 2.95 7.21
C HIS A 215 54.45 2.07 7.70
N ARG A 216 53.29 2.72 7.92
CA ARG A 216 51.98 2.07 8.06
C ARG A 216 51.78 1.09 6.91
N ALA A 217 51.96 -0.20 7.19
CA ALA A 217 51.72 -1.26 6.21
C ALA A 217 50.28 -1.12 5.67
N PRO A 218 50.08 -1.16 4.34
CA PRO A 218 48.75 -1.03 3.77
C PRO A 218 47.85 -2.10 4.36
N MET A 219 46.68 -1.69 4.89
CA MET A 219 45.68 -2.63 5.39
C MET A 219 45.50 -3.75 4.36
N PRO A 220 45.63 -5.04 4.76
CA PRO A 220 45.55 -6.15 3.81
C PRO A 220 44.24 -6.06 3.04
N ARG A 221 44.28 -6.22 1.70
CA ARG A 221 43.12 -6.07 0.79
C ARG A 221 41.85 -6.74 1.33
N ARG A 222 42.02 -7.89 1.98
CA ARG A 222 40.95 -8.66 2.60
C ARG A 222 40.22 -7.95 3.75
N ARG A 223 40.89 -7.14 4.57
CA ARG A 223 40.24 -6.31 5.62
C ARG A 223 39.52 -5.11 5.02
N ARG A 224 40.02 -4.56 3.91
CA ARG A 224 39.34 -3.48 3.18
C ARG A 224 38.02 -3.95 2.57
N LEU A 225 38.00 -5.16 1.99
CA LEU A 225 36.78 -5.77 1.47
C LEU A 225 35.71 -5.99 2.55
N ILE A 226 36.11 -6.37 3.75
CA ILE A 226 35.18 -6.61 4.87
C ILE A 226 34.67 -5.29 5.45
N ALA A 227 35.54 -4.29 5.62
CA ALA A 227 35.11 -2.95 6.02
C ALA A 227 34.14 -2.36 4.98
N ALA A 228 34.42 -2.54 3.69
CA ALA A 228 33.51 -2.16 2.62
C ALA A 228 32.16 -2.89 2.74
N GLY A 229 32.16 -4.21 2.97
CA GLY A 229 30.92 -4.99 3.15
C GLY A 229 30.09 -4.53 4.36
N ILE A 230 30.72 -4.28 5.51
CA ILE A 230 30.03 -3.76 6.71
C ILE A 230 29.50 -2.35 6.45
N SER A 231 30.28 -1.49 5.80
CA SER A 231 29.86 -0.13 5.44
C SER A 231 28.71 -0.12 4.43
N ILE A 232 28.71 -1.02 3.45
CA ILE A 232 27.61 -1.18 2.49
C ILE A 232 26.35 -1.67 3.22
N ALA A 233 26.48 -2.66 4.11
CA ALA A 233 25.35 -3.17 4.89
C ALA A 233 24.78 -2.09 5.83
N ALA A 234 25.62 -1.37 6.57
CA ALA A 234 25.21 -0.27 7.44
C ALA A 234 24.62 0.91 6.64
N GLY A 235 25.19 1.21 5.46
CA GLY A 235 24.68 2.22 4.54
C GLY A 235 23.31 1.86 3.98
N ALA A 236 23.11 0.62 3.54
CA ALA A 236 21.81 0.11 3.08
C ALA A 236 20.75 0.11 4.20
N LEU A 237 21.15 -0.23 5.43
CA LEU A 237 20.27 -0.21 6.61
C LEU A 237 19.91 1.23 6.99
N SER A 238 20.85 2.17 6.90
CA SER A 238 20.61 3.61 7.12
C SER A 238 19.75 4.21 6.01
N LEU A 239 19.96 3.84 4.74
CA LEU A 239 19.10 4.27 3.62
C LEU A 239 17.69 3.69 3.75
N GLY A 240 17.57 2.44 4.19
CA GLY A 240 16.28 1.82 4.52
C GLY A 240 15.58 2.54 5.68
N LEU A 241 16.31 2.93 6.72
CA LEU A 241 15.79 3.73 7.83
C LEU A 241 15.40 5.15 7.39
N VAL A 242 16.21 5.83 6.59
CA VAL A 242 15.91 7.18 6.07
C VAL A 242 14.72 7.15 5.09
N ASN A 243 14.60 6.10 4.28
CA ASN A 243 13.45 5.93 3.38
C ASN A 243 12.17 5.48 4.11
N THR A 244 12.28 4.93 5.33
CA THR A 244 11.12 4.53 6.15
C THR A 244 10.73 5.59 7.18
N VAL A 245 11.66 6.46 7.59
CA VAL A 245 11.36 7.71 8.29
C VAL A 245 10.86 8.70 7.23
N HIS A 246 9.61 8.51 6.81
CA HIS A 246 8.86 9.58 6.18
C HIS A 246 8.85 10.76 7.15
N PHE A 247 9.66 11.77 6.87
CA PHE A 247 9.38 13.13 7.31
C PHE A 247 8.07 13.54 6.62
N ARG A 248 6.96 13.04 7.18
CA ARG A 248 5.60 13.27 6.71
C ARG A 248 5.36 14.77 6.68
N ASP A 249 5.23 15.27 5.47
CA ASP A 249 4.10 16.10 5.07
C ASP A 249 3.47 16.88 6.23
N ARG A 250 4.06 18.03 6.57
CA ARG A 250 3.47 18.99 7.52
C ARG A 250 2.41 19.87 6.86
N ALA A 251 1.78 19.38 5.79
CA ALA A 251 0.66 20.08 5.18
C ALA A 251 -0.54 19.98 6.12
N VAL A 252 -1.15 21.12 6.46
CA VAL A 252 -2.44 21.10 7.15
C VAL A 252 -3.49 20.64 6.15
N HIS A 253 -4.34 19.69 6.56
CA HIS A 253 -5.50 19.25 5.80
C HIS A 253 -6.74 19.85 6.44
N VAL A 254 -7.57 20.49 5.63
CA VAL A 254 -8.90 20.95 6.05
C VAL A 254 -9.90 20.01 5.41
N GLU A 255 -10.56 19.22 6.25
CA GLU A 255 -11.56 18.25 5.82
C GLU A 255 -12.96 18.77 6.15
N LEU A 256 -13.84 18.71 5.16
CA LEU A 256 -15.24 19.09 5.28
C LEU A 256 -16.09 17.92 4.81
N GLU A 257 -17.13 17.62 5.57
CA GLU A 257 -18.21 16.74 5.14
C GLU A 257 -19.33 17.61 4.59
N LEU A 258 -19.68 17.43 3.32
CA LEU A 258 -20.65 18.28 2.63
C LEU A 258 -21.52 17.50 1.66
N VAL A 259 -22.75 17.98 1.46
CA VAL A 259 -23.67 17.45 0.44
C VAL A 259 -23.66 18.40 -0.75
N ALA A 260 -22.97 18.01 -1.82
CA ALA A 260 -22.95 18.76 -3.08
C ALA A 260 -23.84 18.07 -4.09
N THR A 261 -25.04 18.59 -4.36
CA THR A 261 -26.01 17.95 -5.29
C THR A 261 -25.65 18.12 -6.77
N ARG A 262 -24.64 18.92 -7.09
CA ARG A 262 -24.12 19.17 -8.44
C ARG A 262 -22.59 19.09 -8.42
N SER A 263 -22.02 18.73 -9.55
CA SER A 263 -20.56 18.74 -9.71
C SER A 263 -20.08 20.18 -9.79
N ASP A 264 -19.11 20.55 -8.96
CA ASP A 264 -18.52 21.91 -8.92
C ASP A 264 -17.07 21.84 -8.40
N ASN A 265 -16.32 22.94 -8.54
CA ASN A 265 -14.99 23.11 -7.97
C ASN A 265 -15.09 23.96 -6.70
N PHE A 266 -14.97 23.30 -5.57
CA PHE A 266 -15.00 23.97 -4.28
C PHE A 266 -13.61 24.55 -4.00
N GLN A 267 -13.58 25.70 -3.35
CA GLN A 267 -12.36 26.45 -3.11
C GLN A 267 -12.20 26.72 -1.62
N MET A 268 -10.98 26.50 -1.11
CA MET A 268 -10.59 26.90 0.24
C MET A 268 -9.54 27.99 0.13
N PHE A 269 -9.93 29.21 0.48
CA PHE A 269 -9.03 30.34 0.56
C PHE A 269 -8.31 30.35 1.91
N HIS A 270 -7.06 30.81 1.92
CA HIS A 270 -6.28 30.98 3.13
C HIS A 270 -5.62 32.34 3.20
N ALA A 271 -5.51 32.87 4.42
CA ALA A 271 -4.88 34.15 4.69
C ALA A 271 -4.14 34.15 6.02
N ALA A 272 -3.09 34.98 6.13
CA ALA A 272 -2.39 35.21 7.39
C ALA A 272 -3.15 36.18 8.33
N ARG A 273 -4.04 37.02 7.77
CA ARG A 273 -4.83 38.04 8.48
C ARG A 273 -6.28 38.03 8.01
N THR A 274 -7.21 38.38 8.90
CA THR A 274 -8.64 38.43 8.60
C THR A 274 -8.92 39.39 7.44
N GLY A 275 -9.64 38.92 6.42
CA GLY A 275 -10.05 39.74 5.27
C GLY A 275 -9.02 39.85 4.14
N ASP A 276 -7.80 39.31 4.28
CA ASP A 276 -6.75 39.37 3.25
C ASP A 276 -6.75 38.14 2.31
N PHE A 277 -7.93 37.71 1.87
CA PHE A 277 -8.06 36.60 0.91
C PHE A 277 -7.77 37.12 -0.51
N LYS A 278 -6.61 36.78 -1.06
CA LYS A 278 -6.16 37.25 -2.39
C LYS A 278 -6.29 36.17 -3.45
N GLU A 279 -6.42 36.61 -4.71
CA GLU A 279 -6.30 35.73 -5.87
C GLU A 279 -4.95 34.98 -5.83
N GLY A 280 -5.01 33.66 -5.96
CA GLY A 280 -3.85 32.76 -5.89
C GLY A 280 -3.58 32.12 -4.51
N TYR A 281 -4.27 32.56 -3.44
CA TYR A 281 -4.17 31.94 -2.11
C TYR A 281 -5.39 31.07 -1.81
N PHE A 282 -5.60 30.09 -2.67
CA PHE A 282 -6.68 29.13 -2.54
C PHE A 282 -6.27 27.77 -3.08
N VAL A 283 -6.91 26.74 -2.54
CA VAL A 283 -6.76 25.37 -3.00
C VAL A 283 -8.12 24.85 -3.43
N ASN A 284 -8.14 24.10 -4.54
CA ASN A 284 -9.37 23.61 -5.16
C ASN A 284 -9.57 22.12 -4.92
N ALA A 285 -10.82 21.73 -4.75
CA ALA A 285 -11.26 20.35 -4.79
C ALA A 285 -12.41 20.20 -5.79
N ALA A 286 -12.18 19.44 -6.86
CA ALA A 286 -13.22 19.08 -7.81
C ALA A 286 -14.13 18.02 -7.18
N LEU A 287 -15.43 18.27 -7.18
CA LEU A 287 -16.43 17.40 -6.58
C LEU A 287 -17.48 16.98 -7.58
N ARG A 288 -18.06 15.81 -7.34
CA ARG A 288 -19.18 15.29 -8.13
C ARG A 288 -20.49 15.51 -7.40
N GLY A 289 -21.54 15.80 -8.17
CA GLY A 289 -22.89 15.89 -7.65
C GLY A 289 -23.37 14.56 -7.05
N SER A 290 -23.74 14.58 -5.78
CA SER A 290 -24.42 13.49 -5.07
C SER A 290 -25.37 14.05 -4.01
N ALA A 291 -26.48 13.34 -3.78
CA ALA A 291 -27.43 13.67 -2.72
C ALA A 291 -26.95 13.24 -1.32
N ARG A 292 -25.74 12.66 -1.21
CA ARG A 292 -25.15 12.15 0.03
C ARG A 292 -23.98 13.00 0.51
N PRO A 293 -23.65 12.96 1.82
CA PRO A 293 -22.43 13.58 2.34
C PRO A 293 -21.18 13.01 1.67
N GLN A 294 -20.23 13.91 1.41
CA GLN A 294 -18.95 13.63 0.79
C GLN A 294 -17.83 14.24 1.63
N LEU A 295 -16.76 13.48 1.83
CA LEU A 295 -15.54 13.99 2.44
C LEU A 295 -14.71 14.75 1.41
N VAL A 296 -14.34 15.98 1.76
CA VAL A 296 -13.60 16.90 0.90
C VAL A 296 -12.39 17.43 1.66
N SER A 297 -11.20 17.02 1.24
CA SER A 297 -9.92 17.46 1.81
C SER A 297 -9.27 18.52 0.94
N PHE A 298 -8.99 19.65 1.56
CA PHE A 298 -8.15 20.71 1.03
C PHE A 298 -6.76 20.58 1.64
N ARG A 299 -5.77 20.23 0.81
CA ARG A 299 -4.36 20.17 1.24
C ARG A 299 -3.76 21.56 1.18
N MET A 300 -3.44 22.13 2.34
CA MET A 300 -2.84 23.46 2.43
C MET A 300 -1.35 23.42 2.07
N PRO A 301 -0.79 24.46 1.45
CA PRO A 301 0.65 24.50 1.16
C PRO A 301 1.45 24.53 2.47
N ALA A 302 2.50 23.69 2.55
CA ALA A 302 3.24 23.44 3.80
C ALA A 302 4.02 24.66 4.33
N ASP A 303 4.40 25.60 3.46
CA ASP A 303 5.26 26.74 3.79
C ASP A 303 4.48 28.03 4.06
N THR A 304 3.18 27.94 4.34
CA THR A 304 2.32 29.10 4.56
C THR A 304 1.88 29.18 6.02
N VAL A 305 2.07 30.34 6.65
CA VAL A 305 1.43 30.65 7.93
C VAL A 305 0.01 31.11 7.63
N TYR A 306 -0.97 30.25 7.89
CA TYR A 306 -2.40 30.57 7.76
C TYR A 306 -3.00 30.83 9.14
N GLY A 307 -3.66 31.98 9.30
CA GLY A 307 -4.44 32.33 10.48
C GLY A 307 -5.96 32.27 10.25
N PHE A 308 -6.39 32.30 8.98
CA PHE A 308 -7.80 32.38 8.60
C PHE A 308 -8.07 31.54 7.36
N LEU A 309 -9.21 30.85 7.36
CA LEU A 309 -9.71 30.03 6.26
C LEU A 309 -11.07 30.57 5.82
N ARG A 310 -11.34 30.56 4.52
CA ARG A 310 -12.66 30.84 3.95
C ARG A 310 -12.99 29.76 2.94
N PHE A 311 -14.08 29.06 3.20
CA PHE A 311 -14.63 28.08 2.28
C PHE A 311 -15.60 28.75 1.31
N ASP A 312 -15.47 28.45 0.02
CA ASP A 312 -16.32 28.94 -1.05
C ASP A 312 -16.85 27.76 -1.89
N PRO A 313 -18.15 27.45 -1.81
CA PRO A 313 -18.74 26.29 -2.45
C PRO A 313 -19.03 26.52 -3.95
N GLY A 314 -18.00 26.82 -4.75
CA GLY A 314 -18.07 26.82 -6.22
C GLY A 314 -19.01 27.86 -6.86
N SER A 315 -18.67 28.31 -8.07
CA SER A 315 -19.37 29.39 -8.76
C SER A 315 -20.07 28.91 -10.02
N THR A 316 -21.07 28.02 -9.92
CA THR A 316 -22.06 27.90 -10.99
C THR A 316 -23.02 29.09 -10.97
N GLY A 317 -22.47 30.24 -11.39
CA GLY A 317 -23.13 31.53 -11.53
C GLY A 317 -22.40 32.56 -12.40
N GLN A 318 -21.15 32.34 -12.83
CA GLN A 318 -20.54 33.17 -13.88
C GLN A 318 -19.66 32.34 -14.83
N PRO A 319 -19.84 32.47 -16.15
CA PRO A 319 -18.88 31.96 -17.09
C PRO A 319 -17.59 32.78 -16.96
N VAL A 320 -16.48 32.12 -16.67
CA VAL A 320 -15.16 32.71 -16.93
C VAL A 320 -14.97 32.64 -18.44
N ASP A 321 -15.53 33.62 -19.14
CA ASP A 321 -15.21 33.85 -20.54
C ASP A 321 -13.81 34.45 -20.62
N ARG A 322 -12.96 33.78 -21.41
CA ARG A 322 -11.62 34.23 -21.74
C ARG A 322 -11.77 35.27 -22.85
N SER A 323 -11.37 36.52 -22.63
CA SER A 323 -10.57 37.34 -23.57
C SER A 323 -10.66 38.85 -23.29
N HIS A 324 -9.54 39.52 -23.60
CA HIS A 324 -9.36 40.98 -23.77
C HIS A 324 -9.04 41.81 -22.52
N GLY A 325 -7.76 41.75 -22.14
CA GLY A 325 -7.06 42.97 -21.78
C GLY A 325 -6.99 43.90 -23.00
N ALA A 326 -7.88 44.87 -23.06
CA ALA A 326 -7.74 46.10 -23.84
C ALA A 326 -8.63 47.18 -23.23
N ALA A 327 -7.97 48.13 -22.55
CA ALA A 327 -8.28 49.55 -22.44
C ALA A 327 -9.75 50.00 -22.26
N LEU A 328 -10.04 50.74 -21.18
CA LEU A 328 -10.10 52.21 -21.22
C LEU A 328 -10.53 52.83 -19.88
N GLN A 329 -9.97 54.00 -19.65
CA GLN A 329 -10.26 55.01 -18.62
C GLN A 329 -11.76 55.37 -18.57
N ARG A 330 -12.33 55.54 -17.38
CA ARG A 330 -12.43 56.80 -16.63
C ARG A 330 -12.93 56.52 -15.22
#